data_AF-A0A7W0MKY7-F1
#
_entry.id   AF-A0A7W0MKY7-F1
#
_cell.length_a   1.000
_cell.length_b   1.000
_cell.length_c   1.000
_cell.angle_alpha   90.00
_cell.angle_beta   90.00
_cell.angle_gamma   90.00
#
_symmetry.space_group_name_H-M   'P 1'
#
loop_
_entity.id
_entity.type
_entity.pdbx_description
1 polymer ?
#
loop_
_entity_poly.entity_id
_entity_poly.type
_entity_poly.pdbx_seq_one_letter_code
_entity_poly.pdbx_strand_id
1 'polypeptide(L)'
;MNCLRCELLFEPEALTVDEEEGLAVCHDCSAQLRPAGERPRCCPLDGREMRKLVIYDLVLIDKCESCGGVWLDQSELKIIEKASRRRATVAGSILGSFSDAEYRRDKN
;
A
#
# COMPACT_ATOMS: atom_id res chain seq x y z
N MET A 1 -8.84 -2.00 16.58
CA MET A 1 -8.23 -2.44 15.29
C MET A 1 -7.00 -1.59 14.99
N ASN A 2 -6.00 -2.10 14.24
CA ASN A 2 -4.78 -1.34 13.95
C ASN A 2 -4.82 -0.67 12.56
N CYS A 3 -4.48 0.62 12.52
CA CYS A 3 -4.31 1.38 11.28
C CYS A 3 -3.18 0.77 10.42
N LEU A 4 -3.41 0.54 9.13
CA LEU A 4 -2.42 -0.04 8.21
C LEU A 4 -1.21 0.86 7.95
N ARG A 5 -1.37 2.18 8.09
CA ARG A 5 -0.31 3.16 7.83
C ARG A 5 0.60 3.37 9.04
N CYS A 6 0.04 3.75 10.19
CA CYS A 6 0.82 4.06 11.40
C CYS A 6 0.94 2.89 12.39
N GLU A 7 0.24 1.78 12.17
CA GLU A 7 0.25 0.57 13.03
C GLU A 7 -0.26 0.77 14.46
N LEU A 8 -0.71 1.97 14.82
CA LEU A 8 -1.32 2.25 16.11
C LEU A 8 -2.72 1.62 16.21
N LEU A 9 -3.09 1.30 17.46
CA LEU A 9 -4.40 0.76 17.82
C LEU A 9 -5.41 1.90 17.99
N PHE A 10 -6.59 1.70 17.41
CA PHE A 10 -7.73 2.60 17.51
C PHE A 10 -9.01 1.81 17.79
N GLU A 11 -10.00 2.48 18.38
CA GLU A 11 -11.37 2.00 18.37
C GLU A 11 -11.90 1.94 16.92
N PRO A 12 -12.72 0.94 16.55
CA PRO A 12 -13.19 0.76 15.18
C PRO A 12 -13.85 2.00 14.57
N GLU A 13 -14.58 2.78 15.36
CA GLU A 13 -15.30 3.97 14.94
C GLU A 13 -14.35 5.13 14.57
N ALA A 14 -13.09 5.08 14.99
CA ALA A 14 -12.05 6.06 14.68
C ALA A 14 -11.20 5.68 13.45
N LEU A 15 -11.60 4.63 12.73
CA LEU A 15 -10.95 4.16 11.51
C LEU A 15 -11.90 4.31 10.32
N THR A 16 -11.36 4.73 9.19
CA THR A 16 -11.95 4.45 7.89
C THR A 16 -11.68 2.98 7.58
N VAL A 17 -12.75 2.19 7.51
CA VAL A 17 -12.68 0.75 7.23
C VAL A 17 -13.29 0.47 5.86
N ASP A 18 -12.53 -0.24 5.03
CA ASP A 18 -13.04 -0.90 3.84
C ASP A 18 -13.47 -2.32 4.25
N GLU A 19 -14.78 -2.55 4.32
CA GLU A 19 -15.35 -3.83 4.78
C GLU A 19 -15.10 -4.97 3.78
N GLU A 20 -15.11 -4.67 2.48
CA GLU A 20 -14.90 -5.67 1.43
C GLU A 20 -13.48 -6.22 1.47
N GLU A 21 -12.51 -5.35 1.74
CA GLU A 21 -11.09 -5.68 1.65
C GLU A 21 -10.40 -5.84 3.01
N GLY A 22 -11.14 -5.62 4.10
CA GLY A 22 -10.64 -5.71 5.47
C GLY A 22 -9.51 -4.71 5.76
N LEU A 23 -9.50 -3.57 5.07
CA LEU A 23 -8.48 -2.55 5.20
C LEU A 23 -8.95 -1.49 6.19
N ALA A 24 -8.05 -0.99 7.03
CA ALA A 24 -8.40 0.05 7.98
C ALA A 24 -7.29 1.08 8.15
N VAL A 25 -7.65 2.35 8.10
CA VAL A 25 -6.76 3.50 8.23
C VAL A 25 -7.39 4.54 9.16
N CYS A 26 -6.60 5.16 10.04
CA CYS A 26 -7.11 6.24 10.89
C CYS A 26 -7.31 7.54 10.11
N HIS A 27 -8.16 8.43 10.63
CA HIS A 27 -8.47 9.71 9.99
C HIS A 27 -7.24 10.59 9.74
N ASP A 28 -6.26 10.59 10.65
CA ASP A 28 -5.02 11.34 10.45
C ASP A 28 -4.20 10.80 9.29
N CYS A 29 -4.09 9.48 9.17
CA CYS A 29 -3.31 8.84 8.12
C CYS A 29 -3.97 8.95 6.74
N SER A 30 -5.32 8.92 6.66
CA SER A 30 -6.04 9.18 5.41
C SER A 30 -5.97 10.66 5.02
N ALA A 31 -6.07 11.59 5.99
CA ALA A 31 -5.92 13.03 5.73
C ALA A 31 -4.54 13.42 5.19
N GLN A 32 -3.51 12.57 5.39
CA GLN A 32 -2.18 12.76 4.82
C GLN A 32 -2.07 12.36 3.34
N LEU A 33 -3.02 11.60 2.79
CA LEU A 33 -3.05 11.18 1.39
C LEU A 33 -3.53 12.33 0.49
N ARG A 34 -2.71 13.38 0.37
CA ARG A 34 -3.03 14.57 -0.40
C ARG A 34 -2.23 14.58 -1.71
N PRO A 35 -2.86 14.30 -2.87
CA PRO A 35 -2.23 14.39 -4.18
C PRO A 35 -1.46 15.70 -4.41
N ALA A 36 -2.07 16.83 -4.03
CA ALA A 36 -1.47 18.16 -4.19
C ALA A 36 -0.26 18.42 -3.28
N GLY A 37 -0.05 17.59 -2.24
CA GLY A 37 1.07 17.71 -1.32
C GLY A 37 2.32 16.94 -1.74
N GLU A 38 2.21 16.06 -2.73
CA GLU A 38 3.35 15.27 -3.23
C GLU A 38 4.00 15.95 -4.43
N ARG A 39 5.32 15.78 -4.58
CA ARG A 39 6.04 16.35 -5.72
C ARG A 39 5.61 15.64 -7.02
N PRO A 40 5.41 16.40 -8.12
CA PRO A 40 5.20 15.80 -9.44
C PRO A 40 6.36 14.89 -9.85
N ARG A 41 6.03 13.81 -10.55
CA ARG A 41 7.01 12.88 -11.14
C ARG A 41 6.70 12.69 -12.61
N CYS A 42 7.75 12.60 -13.42
CA CYS A 42 7.61 12.26 -14.83
C CYS A 42 7.73 10.75 -15.03
N CYS A 43 6.95 10.21 -15.97
CA CYS A 43 7.03 8.82 -16.38
C CYS A 43 8.40 8.54 -17.01
N PRO A 44 9.11 7.47 -16.60
CA PRO A 44 10.41 7.14 -17.18
C PRO A 44 10.32 6.54 -18.59
N LEU A 45 9.13 6.15 -19.05
CA LEU A 45 8.93 5.62 -20.41
C LEU A 45 8.66 6.71 -21.45
N ASP A 46 7.82 7.70 -21.12
CA ASP A 46 7.37 8.72 -22.09
C ASP A 46 7.57 10.18 -21.63
N GLY A 47 8.13 10.40 -20.43
CA GLY A 47 8.49 11.71 -19.89
C GLY A 47 7.32 12.57 -19.41
N ARG A 48 6.06 12.12 -19.53
CA ARG A 48 4.88 12.90 -19.12
C ARG A 48 4.71 12.93 -17.61
N GLU A 49 4.18 14.01 -17.08
CA GLU A 49 3.81 14.09 -15.67
C GLU A 49 2.76 13.01 -15.34
N MET A 50 3.00 12.28 -14.25
CA MET A 50 2.11 11.23 -13.79
C MET A 50 1.04 11.79 -12.87
N ARG A 51 -0.18 11.28 -13.01
CA ARG A 51 -1.30 11.62 -12.16
C ARG A 51 -1.19 10.86 -10.84
N LYS A 52 -1.39 11.58 -9.75
CA LYS A 52 -1.49 11.04 -8.40
C LYS A 52 -2.89 10.46 -8.15
N LEU A 53 -2.98 9.22 -7.68
CA LEU A 53 -4.24 8.53 -7.38
C LEU A 53 -4.23 7.99 -5.96
N VAL A 54 -5.30 8.24 -5.20
CA VAL A 54 -5.51 7.61 -3.90
C VAL A 54 -6.29 6.33 -4.10
N ILE A 55 -5.80 5.22 -3.53
CA ILE A 55 -6.41 3.90 -3.61
C ILE A 55 -6.79 3.45 -2.19
N TYR A 56 -8.06 3.07 -1.99
CA TYR A 56 -8.65 2.60 -0.72
C TYR A 56 -8.40 3.50 0.50
N ASP A 57 -8.31 4.82 0.32
CA ASP A 57 -7.90 5.78 1.36
C ASP A 57 -6.63 5.37 2.12
N LEU A 58 -5.78 4.59 1.45
CA LEU A 58 -4.67 3.87 2.06
C LEU A 58 -3.32 4.25 1.44
N VAL A 59 -3.25 4.38 0.12
CA VAL A 59 -2.00 4.62 -0.58
C VAL A 59 -2.19 5.62 -1.72
N LEU A 60 -1.24 6.54 -1.86
CA LEU A 60 -1.13 7.45 -3.00
C LEU A 60 -0.19 6.78 -4.00
N ILE A 61 -0.51 6.77 -5.29
CA ILE A 61 0.32 6.14 -6.32
C ILE A 61 0.47 7.08 -7.53
N ASP A 62 1.53 6.89 -8.30
CA ASP A 62 1.77 7.57 -9.57
C ASP A 62 1.27 6.74 -10.75
N LYS A 63 0.38 7.28 -11.58
CA LYS A 63 -0.07 6.64 -12.83
C LYS A 63 0.20 7.53 -14.04
N CYS A 64 0.89 6.98 -15.03
CA CYS A 64 0.96 7.59 -16.35
C CYS A 64 -0.31 7.28 -17.14
N GLU A 65 -1.06 8.30 -17.53
CA GLU A 65 -2.30 8.13 -18.33
C GLU A 65 -2.01 7.83 -19.82
N SER A 66 -0.77 8.02 -20.26
CA SER A 66 -0.33 7.81 -21.64
C SER A 66 0.12 6.37 -21.89
N CYS A 67 1.14 5.90 -21.15
CA CYS A 67 1.64 4.53 -21.30
C CYS A 67 0.92 3.51 -20.40
N GLY A 68 0.09 3.96 -19.44
CA GLY A 68 -0.62 3.11 -18.49
C GLY A 68 0.21 2.61 -17.30
N GLY A 69 1.50 2.96 -17.23
CA GLY A 69 2.40 2.52 -16.16
C GLY A 69 1.99 3.06 -14.78
N VAL A 70 2.17 2.23 -13.76
CA VAL A 70 1.98 2.57 -12.35
C VAL A 70 3.33 2.50 -11.65
N TRP A 71 3.66 3.54 -10.89
CA TRP A 71 4.93 3.70 -10.21
C TRP A 71 4.67 3.93 -8.73
N LEU A 72 5.54 3.33 -7.92
CA LEU A 72 5.45 3.36 -6.47
C LEU A 72 6.79 3.80 -5.91
N ASP A 73 6.77 4.62 -4.87
CA ASP A 73 7.93 4.78 -4.02
C ASP A 73 8.03 3.71 -2.93
N GLN A 74 9.15 3.70 -2.21
CA GLN A 74 9.42 2.68 -1.19
C GLN A 74 8.37 2.68 -0.07
N SER A 75 7.83 3.84 0.29
CA SER A 75 6.85 3.96 1.36
C SER A 75 5.48 3.44 0.93
N GLU A 76 5.09 3.70 -0.31
CA GLU A 76 3.85 3.24 -0.93
C GLU A 76 3.85 1.71 -1.10
N LEU A 77 4.95 1.15 -1.61
CA LEU A 77 5.11 -0.30 -1.77
C LEU A 77 4.98 -1.03 -0.42
N LYS A 78 5.62 -0.52 0.64
CA LYS A 78 5.52 -1.10 1.99
C LYS A 78 4.09 -1.16 2.51
N ILE A 79 3.26 -0.17 2.19
CA ILE A 79 1.85 -0.15 2.60
C ILE A 79 1.06 -1.21 1.83
N ILE A 80 1.30 -1.34 0.52
CA ILE A 80 0.67 -2.36 -0.31
C ILE A 80 1.03 -3.78 0.16
N GLU A 81 2.29 -4.02 0.53
CA GLU A 81 2.72 -5.29 1.11
C GLU A 81 1.99 -5.61 2.42
N LYS A 82 1.82 -4.62 3.31
CA LYS A 82 1.05 -4.79 4.56
C LYS A 82 -0.40 -5.15 4.27
N ALA A 83 -1.03 -4.46 3.33
CA ALA A 83 -2.41 -4.73 2.92
C ALA A 83 -2.57 -6.13 2.32
N SER A 84 -1.62 -6.56 1.48
CA SER A 84 -1.60 -7.89 0.87
C SER A 84 -1.49 -9.01 1.93
N ARG A 85 -0.63 -8.83 2.94
CA ARG A 85 -0.50 -9.79 4.05
C ARG A 85 -1.79 -9.94 4.88
N ARG A 86 -2.59 -8.87 5.03
CA ARG A 86 -3.87 -8.96 5.75
C ARG A 86 -4.96 -9.70 4.97
N ARG A 87 -4.91 -9.72 3.64
CA ARG A 87 -5.82 -10.55 2.83
C ARG A 87 -5.47 -12.05 2.87
N ALA A 88 -4.22 -12.40 3.20
CA ALA A 88 -3.77 -13.79 3.22
C ALA A 88 -4.38 -14.64 4.37
N THR A 89 -5.22 -14.08 5.25
CA THR A 89 -5.65 -14.76 6.48
C THR A 89 -6.75 -15.81 6.30
N VAL A 90 -7.32 -15.96 5.10
CA VAL A 90 -8.27 -17.06 4.79
C VAL A 90 -7.61 -18.20 3.98
N ALA A 91 -6.59 -17.91 3.17
CA ALA A 91 -5.86 -18.94 2.40
C ALA A 91 -4.53 -19.40 3.05
N GLY A 92 -3.83 -18.51 3.76
CA GLY A 92 -2.54 -18.77 4.40
C GLY A 92 -2.63 -19.54 5.73
N SER A 93 -3.81 -19.61 6.34
CA SER A 93 -4.05 -20.46 7.52
C SER A 93 -4.04 -21.96 7.18
N ILE A 94 -4.14 -22.33 5.90
CA ILE A 94 -4.12 -23.73 5.43
C ILE A 94 -2.74 -24.11 4.83
N LEU A 95 -1.94 -23.16 4.35
CA LEU A 95 -0.59 -23.42 3.84
C LEU A 95 0.41 -22.50 4.54
N GLY A 96 1.09 -23.06 5.53
CA GLY A 96 1.90 -22.36 6.51
C GLY A 96 2.94 -21.40 5.95
N SER A 97 3.19 -20.39 6.78
CA SER A 97 4.31 -19.46 6.80
C SER A 97 5.59 -19.95 6.10
N PHE A 98 5.81 -19.53 4.85
CA PHE A 98 7.18 -19.39 4.37
C PHE A 98 7.76 -18.12 4.96
N SER A 99 8.47 -18.26 6.08
CA SER A 99 9.36 -17.23 6.60
C SER A 99 10.48 -16.98 5.59
N ASP A 100 10.82 -15.71 5.34
CA ASP A 100 11.91 -15.21 4.47
C ASP A 100 13.35 -15.67 4.83
N ALA A 101 13.51 -16.79 5.54
CA ALA A 101 14.79 -17.29 6.03
C ALA A 101 15.53 -18.25 5.08
N GLU A 102 14.90 -18.76 4.01
CA GLU A 102 15.50 -19.79 3.13
C GLU A 102 16.12 -19.28 1.81
N TYR A 103 16.11 -17.97 1.53
CA TYR A 103 16.74 -17.43 0.30
C TYR A 103 18.24 -17.07 0.46
N ARG A 104 18.97 -17.71 1.39
CA ARG A 104 20.43 -17.53 1.52
C ARG A 104 21.13 -18.85 1.86
N ARG A 105 21.42 -19.63 0.83
CA ARG A 105 22.76 -20.18 0.49
C ARG A 105 22.58 -21.33 -0.51
N ASP A 106 22.84 -21.04 -1.78
CA ASP A 106 23.46 -21.97 -2.72
C ASP A 106 24.22 -21.15 -3.77
N LYS A 107 25.41 -20.72 -3.36
CA LYS A 107 26.54 -20.37 -4.23
C LYS A 107 27.83 -20.64 -3.47
N ASN A 108 28.18 -21.92 -3.39
CA ASN A 108 29.51 -22.55 -3.50
C ASN A 108 29.53 -23.88 -2.75
#